data_AF-A0A9D2IQG9-F1
#
_entry.id   AF-A0A9D2IQG9-F1
#
_cell.length_a   1.000
_cell.length_b   1.000
_cell.length_c   1.000
_cell.angle_alpha   90.00
_cell.angle_beta   90.00
_cell.angle_gamma   90.00
#
_symmetry.space_group_name_H-M   'P 1'
#
loop_
_entity.id
_entity.type
_entity.pdbx_description
1 polymer ?
#
loop_
_entity_poly.entity_id
_entity_poly.type
_entity_poly.pdbx_seq_one_letter_code
_entity_poly.pdbx_strand_id
1 'polypeptide(L)'
;MLEYLPGTTLPVTKEAPEDAFASLSPIFAVSGGGLLLSQVTEMTGLGASTIQNWVKRGWVSSPVNKRYSEVQVSRILLINLLRPAMRLEKIVRLLRYLNGSVDSREDDIIPEPKLYSLLCAMLFELSDCDKITHESIVTLIESRLEGYEGPVPDAAERLKTALSIMLMNMAAAMLMQQAEAIFERAVPPDNG
;
A
#
# COMPACT_ATOMS: atom_id res chain seq x y z
N MET A 1 5.38 -5.43 15.75
CA MET A 1 3.99 -5.41 15.26
C MET A 1 3.60 -4.00 14.84
N LEU A 2 2.96 -3.87 13.68
CA LEU A 2 2.48 -2.60 13.16
C LEU A 2 1.32 -2.06 14.02
N GLU A 3 1.39 -0.78 14.41
CA GLU A 3 0.34 -0.13 15.22
C GLU A 3 -0.85 0.34 14.36
N TYR A 4 -0.56 0.78 13.13
CA TYR A 4 -1.54 1.30 12.18
C TYR A 4 -1.58 0.44 10.91
N LEU A 5 -2.75 0.37 10.29
CA LEU A 5 -2.92 -0.28 9.01
C LEU A 5 -2.03 0.43 7.96
N PRO A 6 -1.20 -0.30 7.19
CA PRO A 6 -0.19 0.29 6.32
C PRO A 6 -0.73 1.38 5.37
N GLY A 7 -0.18 2.59 5.42
CA GLY A 7 -0.65 3.69 4.56
C GLY A 7 -1.90 4.41 5.07
N THR A 8 -2.32 4.16 6.32
CA THR A 8 -3.43 4.84 6.99
C THR A 8 -3.03 5.39 8.36
N THR A 9 -3.94 6.11 9.00
CA THR A 9 -3.92 6.50 10.41
C THR A 9 -4.85 5.62 11.26
N LEU A 10 -5.40 4.54 10.69
CA LEU A 10 -6.33 3.64 11.36
C LEU A 10 -5.56 2.58 12.15
N PRO A 11 -5.93 2.28 13.41
CA PRO A 11 -5.29 1.23 14.18
C PRO A 11 -5.51 -0.14 13.53
N VAL A 12 -4.54 -1.04 13.66
CA VAL A 12 -4.66 -2.43 13.19
C VAL A 12 -5.74 -3.15 13.99
N THR A 13 -6.72 -3.74 13.30
CA THR A 13 -7.71 -4.63 13.92
C THR A 13 -7.24 -6.09 13.88
N LYS A 14 -7.91 -6.99 14.60
CA LYS A 14 -7.52 -8.41 14.63
C LYS A 14 -7.69 -9.10 13.27
N GLU A 15 -8.58 -8.59 12.44
CA GLU A 15 -8.97 -9.12 11.13
C GLU A 15 -8.07 -8.59 10.00
N ALA A 16 -7.33 -7.50 10.25
CA ALA A 16 -6.50 -6.84 9.24
C ALA A 16 -5.38 -7.71 8.64
N PRO A 17 -4.74 -8.65 9.38
CA PRO A 17 -3.77 -9.58 8.78
C PRO A 17 -4.37 -10.56 7.77
N GLU A 18 -5.67 -10.86 7.85
CA GLU A 18 -6.35 -11.75 6.89
C GLU A 18 -6.74 -10.99 5.61
N ASP A 19 -7.41 -9.83 5.77
CA ASP A 19 -7.79 -8.96 4.66
C ASP A 19 -7.88 -7.50 5.12
N ALA A 20 -6.79 -6.77 4.92
CA ALA A 20 -6.66 -5.38 5.35
C ALA A 20 -7.64 -4.42 4.66
N PHE A 21 -8.07 -4.70 3.43
CA PHE A 21 -9.06 -3.85 2.77
C PHE A 21 -10.47 -4.19 3.24
N ALA A 22 -10.80 -5.47 3.45
CA ALA A 22 -12.11 -5.87 3.98
C ALA A 22 -12.37 -5.29 5.38
N SER A 23 -11.33 -5.09 6.20
CA SER A 23 -11.48 -4.38 7.48
C SER A 23 -11.92 -2.92 7.32
N LEU A 24 -11.79 -2.33 6.13
CA LEU A 24 -12.27 -0.98 5.80
C LEU A 24 -13.71 -0.96 5.26
N SER A 25 -14.28 -2.11 4.86
CA SER A 25 -15.63 -2.19 4.26
C SER A 25 -16.73 -1.50 5.08
N PRO A 26 -16.76 -1.56 6.43
CA PRO A 26 -17.74 -0.82 7.22
C PRO A 26 -17.71 0.69 6.97
N ILE A 27 -16.54 1.28 6.71
CA ILE A 27 -16.35 2.72 6.45
C ILE A 27 -17.00 3.10 5.10
N PHE A 28 -16.87 2.24 4.09
CA PHE A 28 -17.49 2.44 2.78
C PHE A 28 -19.02 2.27 2.83
N ALA A 29 -19.50 1.27 3.59
CA ALA A 29 -20.92 0.99 3.74
C ALA A 29 -21.70 2.19 4.31
N VAL A 30 -21.18 2.83 5.37
CA VAL A 30 -21.81 4.02 5.96
C VAL A 30 -21.63 5.28 5.13
N SER A 31 -20.74 5.26 4.13
CA SER A 31 -20.43 6.39 3.26
C SER A 31 -21.15 6.32 1.90
N GLY A 32 -22.16 5.47 1.75
CA GLY A 32 -22.90 5.32 0.50
C GLY A 32 -22.06 4.72 -0.64
N GLY A 33 -21.14 3.80 -0.32
CA GLY A 33 -20.32 3.07 -1.30
C GLY A 33 -19.09 3.83 -1.80
N GLY A 34 -18.76 4.99 -1.21
CA GLY A 34 -17.54 5.72 -1.54
C GLY A 34 -17.25 6.88 -0.58
N LEU A 35 -15.97 7.20 -0.39
CA LEU A 35 -15.51 8.16 0.61
C LEU A 35 -15.45 9.59 0.06
N LEU A 36 -15.91 10.55 0.83
CA LEU A 36 -15.66 11.97 0.53
C LEU A 36 -14.17 12.29 0.70
N LEU A 37 -13.70 13.35 0.05
CA LEU A 37 -12.31 13.80 0.19
C LEU A 37 -11.89 13.98 1.65
N SER A 38 -12.78 14.53 2.50
CA SER A 38 -12.52 14.71 3.94
C SER A 38 -12.26 13.39 4.67
N GLN A 39 -13.03 12.35 4.35
CA GLN A 39 -12.88 11.03 4.94
C GLN A 39 -11.60 10.34 4.48
N VAL A 40 -11.23 10.52 3.20
CA VAL A 40 -9.93 10.02 2.69
C VAL A 40 -8.78 10.76 3.37
N THR A 41 -8.84 12.09 3.51
CA THR A 41 -7.79 12.86 4.19
C THR A 41 -7.61 12.44 5.65
N GLU A 42 -8.72 12.19 6.36
CA GLU A 42 -8.70 11.71 7.75
C GLU A 42 -8.07 10.33 7.85
N MET A 43 -8.50 9.38 7.01
CA MET A 43 -8.00 8.01 6.96
C MET A 43 -6.50 7.92 6.62
N THR A 44 -5.99 8.79 5.77
CA THR A 44 -4.61 8.68 5.27
C THR A 44 -3.64 9.66 5.93
N GLY A 45 -4.14 10.63 6.69
CA GLY A 45 -3.35 11.77 7.19
C GLY A 45 -2.81 12.67 6.08
N LEU A 46 -3.37 12.60 4.86
CA LEU A 46 -2.94 13.41 3.72
C LEU A 46 -3.69 14.74 3.69
N GLY A 47 -3.03 15.81 3.26
CA GLY A 47 -3.72 17.06 2.93
C GLY A 47 -4.60 16.91 1.69
N ALA A 48 -5.78 17.54 1.69
CA ALA A 48 -6.73 17.52 0.57
C ALA A 48 -6.08 17.92 -0.78
N SER A 49 -5.20 18.92 -0.76
CA SER A 49 -4.46 19.38 -1.93
C SER A 49 -3.53 18.30 -2.51
N THR A 50 -2.98 17.42 -1.67
CA THR A 50 -2.10 16.33 -2.12
C THR A 50 -2.89 15.32 -2.94
N ILE A 51 -4.02 14.84 -2.41
CA ILE A 51 -4.90 13.89 -3.11
C ILE A 51 -5.44 14.52 -4.41
N GLN A 52 -5.89 15.77 -4.35
CA GLN A 52 -6.35 16.49 -5.55
C GLN A 52 -5.25 16.66 -6.59
N ASN A 53 -3.99 16.89 -6.19
CA ASN A 53 -2.86 16.96 -7.09
C ASN A 53 -2.58 15.60 -7.74
N TRP A 54 -2.75 14.49 -7.03
CA TRP A 54 -2.64 13.15 -7.61
C TRP A 54 -3.72 12.90 -8.66
N VAL A 55 -4.95 13.34 -8.41
CA VAL A 55 -6.04 13.29 -9.40
C VAL A 55 -5.70 14.14 -10.63
N LYS A 56 -5.30 15.40 -10.43
CA LYS A 56 -4.93 16.32 -11.53
C LYS A 56 -3.78 15.79 -12.39
N ARG A 57 -2.83 15.06 -11.80
CA ARG A 57 -1.68 14.46 -12.50
C ARG A 57 -2.01 13.11 -13.17
N GLY A 58 -3.25 12.63 -13.07
CA GLY A 58 -3.68 11.33 -13.62
C GLY A 58 -3.05 10.14 -12.89
N TRP A 59 -2.70 10.32 -11.61
CA TRP A 59 -2.12 9.26 -10.79
C TRP A 59 -3.18 8.47 -10.03
N VAL A 60 -4.34 9.07 -9.81
CA VAL A 60 -5.55 8.47 -9.27
C VAL A 60 -6.69 8.97 -10.15
N SER A 61 -7.66 8.13 -10.49
CA SER A 61 -8.81 8.57 -11.29
C SER A 61 -9.68 9.56 -10.51
N SER A 62 -10.47 10.37 -11.23
CA SER A 62 -11.31 11.40 -10.61
C SER A 62 -12.46 10.78 -9.80
N PRO A 63 -12.81 11.32 -8.62
CA PRO A 63 -13.92 10.82 -7.83
C PRO A 63 -15.24 10.97 -8.60
N VAL A 64 -16.14 9.99 -8.44
CA VAL A 64 -17.48 10.01 -9.05
C VAL A 64 -18.45 10.60 -8.05
N ASN A 65 -19.22 11.62 -8.44
CA ASN A 65 -20.15 12.32 -7.53
C ASN A 65 -19.47 12.79 -6.22
N LYS A 66 -18.22 13.26 -6.32
CA LYS A 66 -17.37 13.69 -5.18
C LYS A 66 -16.98 12.57 -4.20
N ARG A 67 -17.18 11.31 -4.57
CA ARG A 67 -16.83 10.14 -3.77
C ARG A 67 -15.73 9.32 -4.45
N TYR A 68 -14.73 8.95 -3.65
CA TYR A 68 -13.69 8.03 -4.02
C TYR A 68 -14.18 6.60 -3.80
N SER A 69 -14.17 5.78 -4.84
CA SER A 69 -14.53 4.36 -4.76
C SER A 69 -13.49 3.57 -3.95
N GLU A 70 -13.82 2.35 -3.58
CA GLU A 70 -12.89 1.40 -2.94
C GLU A 70 -11.57 1.25 -3.71
N VAL A 71 -11.69 1.17 -5.04
CA VAL A 71 -10.56 1.04 -5.95
C VAL A 71 -9.68 2.30 -5.91
N GLN A 72 -10.29 3.49 -5.96
CA GLN A 72 -9.56 4.76 -5.88
C GLN A 72 -8.88 4.95 -4.52
N VAL A 73 -9.57 4.59 -3.43
CA VAL A 73 -9.00 4.64 -2.09
C VAL A 73 -7.84 3.66 -1.96
N SER A 74 -8.00 2.41 -2.41
CA SER A 74 -6.91 1.41 -2.41
C SER A 74 -5.66 1.93 -3.11
N ARG A 75 -5.82 2.60 -4.26
CA ARG A 75 -4.70 3.22 -4.96
C ARG A 75 -4.04 4.34 -4.15
N ILE A 76 -4.83 5.20 -3.51
CA ILE A 76 -4.35 6.24 -2.60
C ILE A 76 -3.57 5.61 -1.44
N LEU A 77 -4.07 4.52 -0.86
CA LEU A 77 -3.42 3.80 0.24
C LEU A 77 -2.09 3.19 -0.20
N LEU A 78 -2.05 2.52 -1.37
CA LEU A 78 -0.81 1.98 -1.94
C LEU A 78 0.23 3.08 -2.18
N ILE A 79 -0.19 4.23 -2.74
CA ILE A 79 0.71 5.38 -2.92
C ILE A 79 1.20 5.91 -1.58
N ASN A 80 0.29 6.06 -0.61
CA ASN A 80 0.60 6.61 0.71
C ASN A 80 1.54 5.70 1.52
N LEU A 81 1.36 4.39 1.39
CA LEU A 81 2.20 3.38 1.99
C LEU A 81 3.63 3.42 1.43
N LEU A 82 3.77 3.53 0.11
CA LEU A 82 5.08 3.41 -0.56
C LEU A 82 5.87 4.72 -0.58
N ARG A 83 5.22 5.89 -0.49
CA ARG A 83 5.89 7.20 -0.63
C ARG A 83 7.01 7.51 0.38
N PRO A 84 7.06 6.94 1.60
CA PRO A 84 8.21 7.13 2.49
C PRO A 84 9.47 6.43 1.96
N ALA A 85 9.32 5.35 1.20
CA ALA A 85 10.43 4.51 0.72
C ALA A 85 10.76 4.73 -0.76
N MET A 86 9.82 5.24 -1.56
CA MET A 86 9.93 5.30 -3.01
C MET A 86 9.52 6.67 -3.57
N ARG A 87 10.23 7.11 -4.63
CA ARG A 87 9.83 8.32 -5.39
C ARG A 87 8.45 8.11 -6.02
N LEU A 88 7.61 9.13 -5.93
CA LEU A 88 6.20 9.07 -6.32
C LEU A 88 5.99 8.68 -7.79
N GLU A 89 6.80 9.22 -8.70
CA GLU A 89 6.78 8.86 -10.12
C GLU A 89 7.11 7.37 -10.35
N LYS A 90 7.99 6.77 -9.54
CA LYS A 90 8.30 5.34 -9.62
C LYS A 90 7.14 4.50 -9.11
N ILE A 91 6.47 4.91 -8.02
CA ILE A 91 5.28 4.24 -7.50
C ILE A 91 4.18 4.21 -8.55
N VAL A 92 3.87 5.36 -9.16
CA VAL A 92 2.83 5.46 -10.20
C VAL A 92 3.18 4.60 -11.42
N ARG A 93 4.46 4.60 -11.83
CA ARG A 93 4.92 3.74 -12.93
C ARG A 93 4.80 2.26 -12.59
N LEU A 94 5.07 1.87 -11.34
CA LEU A 94 4.94 0.49 -10.88
C LEU A 94 3.47 0.04 -10.85
N LEU A 95 2.56 0.88 -10.34
CA LEU A 95 1.14 0.58 -10.34
C LEU A 95 0.55 0.51 -11.76
N ARG A 96 1.04 1.34 -12.69
CA ARG A 96 0.71 1.25 -14.12
C ARG A 96 1.29 0.00 -14.78
N TYR A 97 2.47 -0.43 -14.35
CA TYR A 97 3.05 -1.69 -14.81
C TYR A 97 2.23 -2.91 -14.37
N LEU A 98 1.46 -2.83 -13.29
CA LEU A 98 0.53 -3.89 -12.89
C LEU A 98 -0.83 -3.78 -13.57
N ASN A 99 -1.46 -2.61 -13.47
CA ASN A 99 -2.89 -2.44 -13.76
C ASN A 99 -3.16 -1.39 -14.84
N GLY A 100 -2.16 -1.08 -15.66
CA GLY A 100 -2.37 -0.17 -16.78
C GLY A 100 -2.85 1.23 -16.38
N SER A 101 -3.84 1.71 -17.12
CA SER A 101 -4.39 3.06 -16.93
C SER A 101 -5.30 3.15 -15.72
N VAL A 102 -5.30 4.30 -15.02
CA VAL A 102 -6.22 4.52 -13.88
C VAL A 102 -7.70 4.58 -14.27
N ASP A 103 -7.96 4.80 -15.56
CA ASP A 103 -9.30 4.98 -16.14
C ASP A 103 -9.84 3.71 -16.81
N SER A 104 -9.03 2.64 -16.90
CA SER A 104 -9.45 1.33 -17.42
C SER A 104 -9.16 0.23 -16.40
N ARG A 105 -9.86 -0.89 -16.51
CA ARG A 105 -9.65 -2.11 -15.69
C ARG A 105 -9.46 -3.36 -16.55
N GLU A 106 -9.46 -3.19 -17.86
CA GLU A 106 -9.43 -4.30 -18.81
C GLU A 106 -8.11 -5.07 -18.76
N ASP A 107 -7.03 -4.39 -18.35
CA ASP A 107 -5.68 -4.94 -18.25
C ASP A 107 -5.17 -5.05 -16.81
N ASP A 108 -6.06 -4.97 -15.80
CA ASP A 108 -5.72 -5.15 -14.39
C ASP A 108 -5.23 -6.57 -14.13
N ILE A 109 -3.94 -6.74 -13.81
CA ILE A 109 -3.39 -8.02 -13.31
C ILE A 109 -4.08 -8.40 -12.00
N ILE A 110 -4.24 -7.43 -11.10
CA ILE A 110 -4.84 -7.64 -9.78
C ILE A 110 -5.63 -6.40 -9.37
N PRO A 111 -6.91 -6.52 -8.95
CA PRO A 111 -7.67 -5.38 -8.45
C PRO A 111 -6.93 -4.66 -7.30
N GLU A 112 -6.93 -3.33 -7.31
CA GLU A 112 -6.21 -2.51 -6.32
C GLU A 112 -6.55 -2.83 -4.85
N PRO A 113 -7.83 -3.09 -4.48
CA PRO A 113 -8.16 -3.55 -3.13
C PRO A 113 -7.45 -4.85 -2.75
N LYS A 114 -7.41 -5.83 -3.67
CA LYS A 114 -6.73 -7.11 -3.46
C LYS A 114 -5.22 -6.94 -3.36
N LEU A 115 -4.63 -6.08 -4.20
CA LEU A 115 -3.20 -5.77 -4.15
C LEU A 115 -2.82 -5.13 -2.81
N TYR A 116 -3.65 -4.20 -2.32
CA TYR A 116 -3.45 -3.58 -1.01
C TYR A 116 -3.52 -4.61 0.13
N SER A 117 -4.58 -5.43 0.18
CA SER A 117 -4.69 -6.50 1.20
C SER A 117 -3.52 -7.47 1.16
N LEU A 118 -3.13 -7.91 -0.04
CA LEU A 118 -2.01 -8.82 -0.24
C LEU A 118 -0.69 -8.21 0.27
N LEU A 119 -0.43 -6.95 -0.06
CA LEU A 119 0.77 -6.25 0.40
C LEU A 119 0.77 -6.07 1.93
N CYS A 120 -0.37 -5.69 2.52
CA CYS A 120 -0.52 -5.57 3.97
C CYS A 120 -0.27 -6.90 4.68
N ALA A 121 -0.86 -8.00 4.21
CA ALA A 121 -0.66 -9.33 4.78
C ALA A 121 0.84 -9.71 4.81
N MET A 122 1.54 -9.51 3.68
CA MET A 122 2.99 -9.77 3.62
C MET A 122 3.80 -8.84 4.54
N LEU A 123 3.39 -7.57 4.70
CA LEU A 123 4.06 -6.66 5.63
C LEU A 123 3.85 -7.05 7.10
N PHE A 124 2.68 -7.57 7.48
CA PHE A 124 2.45 -8.10 8.81
C PHE A 124 3.39 -9.28 9.08
N GLU A 125 3.47 -10.24 8.16
CA GLU A 125 4.38 -11.38 8.27
C GLU A 125 5.85 -10.96 8.36
N LEU A 126 6.29 -10.02 7.52
CA LEU A 126 7.65 -9.49 7.57
C LEU A 126 7.94 -8.76 8.89
N SER A 127 6.93 -8.12 9.49
CA SER A 127 7.10 -7.40 10.76
C SER A 127 7.30 -8.33 11.96
N ASP A 128 6.92 -9.60 11.83
CA ASP A 128 7.10 -10.64 12.84
C ASP A 128 8.35 -11.51 12.57
N CYS A 129 9.04 -11.29 11.44
CA CYS A 129 10.27 -12.02 11.11
C CYS A 129 11.49 -11.45 11.85
N ASP A 130 12.28 -12.34 12.47
CA ASP A 130 13.54 -11.97 13.13
C ASP A 130 14.60 -11.40 12.16
N LYS A 131 14.58 -11.85 10.89
CA LYS A 131 15.53 -11.43 9.85
C LYS A 131 14.82 -11.25 8.53
N ILE A 132 14.87 -10.04 8.00
CA ILE A 132 14.36 -9.73 6.65
C ILE A 132 15.54 -9.82 5.66
N THR A 133 15.52 -10.84 4.81
CA THR A 133 16.48 -11.05 3.72
C THR A 133 15.78 -11.06 2.36
N HIS A 134 16.54 -10.86 1.27
CA HIS A 134 16.01 -11.00 -0.08
C HIS A 134 15.34 -12.37 -0.30
N GLU A 135 15.99 -13.45 0.15
CA GLU A 135 15.46 -14.80 0.06
C GLU A 135 14.14 -14.96 0.82
N SER A 136 14.03 -14.42 2.04
CA SER A 136 12.79 -14.48 2.82
C SER A 136 11.62 -13.77 2.12
N ILE A 137 11.88 -12.64 1.45
CA ILE A 137 10.87 -11.89 0.70
C ILE A 137 10.44 -12.70 -0.53
N VAL A 138 11.38 -13.28 -1.27
CA VAL A 138 11.07 -14.09 -2.46
C VAL A 138 10.23 -15.31 -2.06
N THR A 139 10.64 -16.06 -1.04
CA THR A 139 9.90 -17.22 -0.54
C THR A 139 8.48 -16.85 -0.09
N LEU A 140 8.32 -15.72 0.61
CA LEU A 140 7.01 -15.22 1.01
C LEU A 140 6.11 -14.89 -0.19
N ILE A 141 6.65 -14.19 -1.19
CA ILE A 141 5.91 -13.86 -2.42
C ILE A 141 5.51 -15.14 -3.17
N GLU A 142 6.42 -16.10 -3.31
CA GLU A 142 6.14 -17.36 -4.00
C GLU A 142 5.04 -18.16 -3.32
N SER A 143 5.09 -18.26 -1.99
CA SER A 143 4.04 -18.93 -1.20
C SER A 143 2.69 -18.21 -1.33
N ARG A 144 2.67 -16.88 -1.28
CA ARG A 144 1.42 -16.09 -1.37
C ARG A 144 0.81 -16.06 -2.77
N LEU A 145 1.59 -16.33 -3.81
CA LEU A 145 1.16 -16.37 -5.20
C LEU A 145 1.06 -17.79 -5.78
N GLU A 146 1.12 -18.81 -4.93
CA GLU A 146 0.94 -20.19 -5.38
C GLU A 146 -0.41 -20.36 -6.09
N GLY A 147 -0.39 -20.90 -7.31
CA GLY A 147 -1.59 -21.09 -8.13
C GLY A 147 -2.18 -19.82 -8.76
N TYR A 148 -1.54 -18.67 -8.63
CA TYR A 148 -1.98 -17.46 -9.33
C TYR A 148 -1.57 -17.50 -10.82
N GLU A 149 -2.55 -17.55 -11.71
CA GLU A 149 -2.34 -17.51 -13.18
C GLU A 149 -2.54 -16.09 -13.75
N GLY A 150 -3.45 -15.30 -13.17
CA GLY A 150 -3.79 -13.95 -13.62
C GLY A 150 -4.49 -13.88 -14.99
N PRO A 151 -4.82 -12.68 -15.50
CA PRO A 151 -5.59 -12.52 -16.73
C PRO A 151 -4.76 -12.61 -18.02
N VAL A 152 -3.43 -12.55 -17.92
CA VAL A 152 -2.50 -12.57 -19.05
C VAL A 152 -1.30 -13.48 -18.76
N PRO A 153 -0.63 -14.05 -19.77
CA PRO A 153 0.42 -15.06 -19.57
C PRO A 153 1.59 -14.62 -18.67
N ASP A 154 1.91 -13.32 -18.63
CA ASP A 154 2.99 -12.76 -17.82
C ASP A 154 2.51 -12.15 -16.48
N ALA A 155 1.23 -12.30 -16.14
CA ALA A 155 0.62 -11.66 -14.98
C ALA A 155 1.31 -12.06 -13.67
N ALA A 156 1.59 -13.36 -13.49
CA ALA A 156 2.25 -13.88 -12.30
C ALA A 156 3.67 -13.31 -12.13
N GLU A 157 4.45 -13.25 -13.21
CA GLU A 157 5.82 -12.72 -13.18
C GLU A 157 5.84 -11.21 -12.92
N ARG A 158 4.92 -10.46 -13.55
CA ARG A 158 4.75 -9.02 -13.32
C ARG A 158 4.35 -8.73 -11.87
N LEU A 159 3.42 -9.51 -11.32
CA LEU A 159 2.98 -9.37 -9.93
C LEU A 159 4.11 -9.68 -8.95
N LYS A 160 4.84 -10.81 -9.15
CA LYS A 160 6.03 -11.17 -8.35
C LYS A 160 7.08 -10.06 -8.38
N THR A 161 7.39 -9.55 -9.56
CA THR A 161 8.35 -8.47 -9.75
C THR A 161 7.93 -7.21 -8.99
N ALA A 162 6.66 -6.81 -9.10
CA ALA A 162 6.17 -5.60 -8.45
C ALA A 162 6.14 -5.73 -6.93
N LEU A 163 5.68 -6.87 -6.40
CA LEU A 163 5.68 -7.14 -4.96
C LEU A 163 7.10 -7.19 -4.40
N SER A 164 8.06 -7.76 -5.13
CA SER A 164 9.48 -7.75 -4.74
C SER A 164 9.99 -6.31 -4.60
N ILE A 165 9.71 -5.46 -5.58
CA ILE A 165 10.09 -4.04 -5.52
C ILE A 165 9.43 -3.35 -4.32
N MET A 166 8.13 -3.53 -4.13
CA MET A 166 7.39 -2.90 -3.02
C MET A 166 7.94 -3.35 -1.67
N LEU A 167 8.02 -4.66 -1.42
CA LEU A 167 8.44 -5.22 -0.14
C LEU A 167 9.90 -4.92 0.18
N MET A 168 10.81 -4.96 -0.80
CA MET A 168 12.22 -4.60 -0.57
C MET A 168 12.38 -3.13 -0.18
N ASN A 169 11.64 -2.21 -0.82
CA ASN A 169 11.68 -0.79 -0.45
C ASN A 169 11.07 -0.58 0.94
N MET A 170 9.97 -1.26 1.27
CA MET A 170 9.36 -1.18 2.60
C MET A 170 10.27 -1.76 3.68
N ALA A 171 10.90 -2.91 3.44
CA ALA A 171 11.89 -3.50 4.34
C ALA A 171 13.07 -2.56 4.60
N ALA A 172 13.58 -1.91 3.55
CA ALA A 172 14.64 -0.90 3.69
C ALA A 172 14.18 0.28 4.56
N ALA A 173 12.97 0.79 4.36
CA ALA A 173 12.41 1.85 5.19
C ALA A 173 12.23 1.43 6.65
N MET A 174 11.79 0.20 6.92
CA MET A 174 11.69 -0.36 8.28
C MET A 174 13.06 -0.43 8.96
N LEU A 175 14.11 -0.87 8.25
CA LEU A 175 15.47 -0.90 8.78
C LEU A 175 16.00 0.51 9.08
N MET A 176 15.72 1.49 8.22
CA MET A 176 16.08 2.88 8.48
C MET A 176 15.37 3.44 9.72
N GLN A 177 14.09 3.14 9.90
CA GLN A 177 13.34 3.53 11.11
C GLN A 177 13.90 2.88 12.38
N GLN A 178 14.31 1.61 12.31
CA GLN A 178 14.96 0.95 13.44
C GLN A 178 16.31 1.59 13.78
N ALA A 179 17.11 1.94 12.77
CA ALA A 179 18.38 2.64 12.97
C ALA A 179 18.17 4.01 13.65
N GLU A 180 17.16 4.77 13.22
CA GLU A 180 16.80 6.05 13.83
C GLU A 180 16.36 5.88 15.29
N ALA A 181 15.50 4.89 15.57
CA ALA A 181 15.04 4.62 16.94
C ALA A 181 16.20 4.20 17.87
N ILE A 182 17.20 3.49 17.33
CA ILE A 182 18.42 3.16 18.06
C ILE A 182 19.24 4.42 18.32
N PHE A 183 19.38 5.31 17.32
CA PHE A 183 20.10 6.58 17.44
C PHE A 183 19.48 7.45 18.55
N GLU A 184 18.18 7.72 18.49
CA GLU A 184 17.45 8.54 19.47
C GLU A 184 17.55 8.01 20.91
N ARG A 185 17.65 6.68 21.06
CA ARG A 185 17.79 6.05 22.39
C ARG A 185 19.23 6.04 22.89
N ALA A 186 20.20 5.87 22.00
CA ALA A 186 21.60 5.63 22.37
C ALA A 186 22.48 6.88 22.33
N VAL A 187 22.12 7.88 21.53
CA VAL A 187 22.87 9.12 21.35
C VAL A 187 22.12 10.23 22.08
N PRO A 188 22.64 10.74 23.21
CA PRO A 188 21.99 11.83 23.93
C PRO A 188 22.00 13.12 23.08
N PRO A 189 21.01 14.01 23.27
CA PRO A 189 21.00 15.30 22.59
C PRO A 189 22.25 16.11 22.96
N ASP A 190 22.80 16.84 22.00
CA ASP A 190 23.90 17.78 22.27
C ASP A 190 23.40 18.82 23.29
N ASN A 191 23.93 18.74 24.50
CA ASN A 191 23.78 19.78 25.51
C ASN A 191 24.67 20.95 25.09
N GLY A 192 24.16 21.80 24.20
CA GLY A 192 24.75 23.10 23.88
C GLY A 192 24.91 23.99 25.10
#